data_AF-A0A024P2H1-F1
#
_entry.id   AF-A0A024P2H1-F1
#
_cell.length_a   1.000
_cell.length_b   1.000
_cell.length_c   1.000
_cell.angle_alpha   90.00
_cell.angle_beta   90.00
_cell.angle_gamma   90.00
#
_symmetry.space_group_name_H-M   'P 1'
#
loop_
_entity.id
_entity.type
_entity.pdbx_description
1 polymer ?
#
loop_
_entity_poly.entity_id
_entity_poly.type
_entity_poly.pdbx_seq_one_letter_code
_entity_poly.pdbx_strand_id
1 'polypeptide(L)'
;MYIYRKQARVAIPLLMLVVLLLMIGCSAGSKTTTEEEKGIIETIVNHQFTGPDLELVDLLEDPAHVVKIGTGETSAKEEPTELDLYLKDIYGSYFNEAMYEEYIGTYAMSTHMEAYNNDYSTDVKDVVVEESERTEGAYTFTVQVNYEGRDEGTNYRSDRASEHG
;
A
#
# COMPACT_ATOMS: atom_id res chain seq x y z
N MET A 1 51.09 -41.27 15.34
CA MET A 1 49.83 -40.71 15.88
C MET A 1 50.04 -39.25 16.34
N TYR A 2 50.35 -38.32 15.41
CA TYR A 2 50.65 -36.91 15.78
C TYR A 2 49.98 -35.87 14.85
N ILE A 3 49.34 -36.32 13.77
CA ILE A 3 48.77 -35.46 12.71
C ILE A 3 47.32 -35.05 13.05
N TYR A 4 46.57 -35.90 13.76
CA TYR A 4 45.15 -35.65 14.10
C TYR A 4 44.94 -34.54 15.16
N ARG A 5 45.94 -34.26 16.01
CA ARG A 5 45.85 -33.25 17.08
C ARG A 5 45.93 -31.81 16.59
N LYS A 6 46.52 -31.56 15.41
CA LYS A 6 46.70 -30.20 14.86
C LYS A 6 45.48 -29.73 14.08
N GLN A 7 44.83 -30.63 13.33
CA GLN A 7 43.61 -30.37 12.55
C GLN A 7 42.42 -30.01 13.47
N ALA A 8 42.28 -30.69 14.61
CA ALA A 8 41.22 -30.41 15.58
C ALA A 8 41.35 -29.04 16.27
N ARG A 9 42.56 -28.49 16.41
CA ARG A 9 42.80 -27.20 17.09
C ARG A 9 42.32 -25.99 16.28
N VAL A 10 42.28 -26.10 14.95
CA VAL A 10 41.80 -25.04 14.05
C VAL A 10 40.33 -25.26 13.66
N ALA A 11 39.89 -26.52 13.60
CA ALA A 11 38.50 -26.86 13.30
C ALA A 11 37.52 -26.38 14.39
N ILE A 12 37.91 -26.41 15.67
CA ILE A 12 37.05 -25.97 16.79
C ILE A 12 36.71 -24.47 16.74
N PRO A 13 37.67 -23.53 16.61
CA PRO A 13 37.33 -22.11 16.50
C PRO A 13 36.60 -21.77 15.20
N LEU A 14 36.89 -22.47 14.09
CA LEU A 14 36.18 -22.29 12.82
C LEU A 14 34.71 -22.73 12.93
N LEU A 15 34.45 -23.88 13.57
CA LEU A 15 33.09 -24.38 13.81
C LEU A 15 32.31 -23.44 14.75
N MET A 16 32.95 -22.92 15.80
CA MET A 16 32.36 -21.90 16.68
C MET A 16 31.99 -20.61 15.91
N LEU A 17 32.85 -20.14 15.01
CA LEU A 17 32.57 -18.97 14.17
C LEU A 17 31.38 -19.18 13.24
N VAL A 18 31.25 -20.37 12.64
CA VAL A 18 30.11 -20.73 11.79
C VAL A 18 28.81 -20.78 12.59
N VAL A 19 28.83 -21.32 13.82
CA VAL A 19 27.66 -21.33 14.72
C VAL A 19 27.26 -19.91 15.15
N LEU A 20 28.23 -19.03 15.40
CA LEU A 20 27.97 -17.61 15.70
C LEU A 20 27.33 -16.87 14.50
N LEU A 21 27.73 -17.19 13.27
CA LEU A 21 27.13 -16.60 12.05
C LEU A 21 25.71 -17.10 11.80
N LEU A 22 25.36 -18.32 12.22
CA LEU A 22 23.99 -18.85 12.13
C LEU A 22 23.01 -18.16 13.11
N MET A 23 23.51 -17.48 14.15
CA MET A 23 22.69 -16.74 15.13
C MET A 23 22.32 -15.33 14.67
N ILE A 24 22.93 -14.79 13.60
CA ILE A 24 22.67 -13.44 13.07
C ILE A 24 21.49 -13.45 12.07
N GLY A 25 20.93 -14.63 11.75
CA GLY A 25 19.89 -14.81 10.73
C GLY A 25 18.44 -14.69 11.21
N CYS A 26 18.17 -14.24 12.44
CA CYS A 26 16.82 -13.90 12.84
C CYS A 26 16.66 -12.39 12.69
N SER A 27 16.40 -11.95 11.46
CA SER A 27 15.68 -10.69 11.29
C SER A 27 14.33 -10.90 11.96
N ALA A 28 14.24 -10.49 13.22
CA ALA A 28 12.99 -10.37 13.92
C ALA A 28 12.22 -9.26 13.19
N GLY A 29 11.55 -9.64 12.10
CA GLY A 29 10.33 -8.95 11.72
C GLY A 29 9.48 -8.98 12.97
N SER A 30 9.30 -7.81 13.57
CA SER A 30 8.36 -7.63 14.67
C SER A 30 7.06 -8.26 14.21
N LYS A 31 6.64 -9.35 14.87
CA LYS A 31 5.31 -9.88 14.62
C LYS A 31 4.35 -8.78 15.00
N THR A 32 3.69 -8.19 14.01
CA THR A 32 2.56 -7.30 14.19
C THR A 32 1.52 -8.02 15.03
N THR A 33 0.91 -7.30 15.96
CA THR A 33 -0.17 -7.87 16.76
C THR A 33 -1.45 -7.92 15.94
N THR A 34 -2.37 -8.85 16.25
CA THR A 34 -3.72 -8.88 15.63
C THR A 34 -4.38 -7.50 15.60
N GLU A 35 -4.27 -6.73 16.69
CA GLU A 35 -4.92 -5.42 16.80
C GLU A 35 -4.24 -4.36 15.92
N GLU A 36 -2.93 -4.47 15.73
CA GLU A 36 -2.18 -3.62 14.79
C GLU A 36 -2.56 -3.92 13.34
N GLU A 37 -2.69 -5.21 12.99
CA GLU A 37 -3.12 -5.65 11.66
C GLU A 37 -4.54 -5.18 11.34
N LYS A 38 -5.47 -5.27 12.31
CA LYS A 38 -6.81 -4.70 12.18
C LYS A 38 -6.78 -3.19 11.97
N GLY A 39 -5.99 -2.45 12.76
CA GLY A 39 -5.86 -1.01 12.61
C GLY A 39 -5.29 -0.58 11.25
N ILE A 40 -4.38 -1.37 10.68
CA ILE A 40 -3.87 -1.17 9.32
C ILE A 40 -4.98 -1.38 8.28
N ILE A 41 -5.73 -2.48 8.39
CA ILE A 41 -6.87 -2.76 7.50
C ILE A 41 -7.91 -1.64 7.58
N GLU A 42 -8.29 -1.21 8.78
CA GLU A 42 -9.20 -0.10 8.99
C GLU A 42 -8.69 1.17 8.32
N THR A 43 -7.40 1.49 8.45
CA THR A 43 -6.81 2.69 7.84
C THR A 43 -6.89 2.65 6.31
N ILE A 44 -6.46 1.54 5.70
CA ILE A 44 -6.48 1.36 4.24
C ILE A 44 -7.92 1.45 3.71
N VAL A 45 -8.84 0.75 4.36
CA VAL A 45 -10.25 0.69 3.96
C VAL A 45 -10.94 2.05 4.14
N ASN A 46 -10.65 2.77 5.23
CA ASN A 46 -11.16 4.13 5.44
C ASN A 46 -10.72 5.06 4.31
N HIS A 47 -9.44 5.01 3.94
CA HIS A 47 -8.93 5.83 2.85
C HIS A 47 -9.59 5.44 1.52
N GLN A 48 -9.58 4.16 1.15
CA GLN A 48 -10.13 3.65 -0.10
C GLN A 48 -11.60 4.04 -0.33
N PHE A 49 -12.43 4.04 0.73
CA PHE A 49 -13.87 4.26 0.63
C PHE A 49 -14.34 5.66 1.08
N THR A 50 -13.41 6.55 1.45
CA THR A 50 -13.71 7.96 1.74
C THR A 50 -13.22 8.82 0.58
N GLY A 51 -14.12 9.46 -0.15
CA GLY A 51 -13.73 10.17 -1.36
C GLY A 51 -14.83 11.03 -1.97
N PRO A 52 -14.56 11.68 -3.11
CA PRO A 52 -13.31 11.62 -3.85
C PRO A 52 -12.17 12.35 -3.14
N ASP A 53 -10.96 11.81 -3.26
CA ASP A 53 -9.75 12.49 -2.87
C ASP A 53 -9.33 13.41 -4.03
N LEU A 54 -9.53 14.71 -3.86
CA LEU A 54 -9.33 15.67 -4.95
C LEU A 54 -7.86 15.88 -5.30
N GLU A 55 -6.95 15.72 -4.33
CA GLU A 55 -5.51 15.79 -4.58
C GLU A 55 -5.07 14.61 -5.44
N LEU A 56 -5.53 13.40 -5.11
CA LEU A 56 -5.30 12.22 -5.94
C LEU A 56 -5.87 12.38 -7.35
N VAL A 57 -7.09 12.94 -7.47
CA VAL A 57 -7.71 13.20 -8.78
C VAL A 57 -6.86 14.17 -9.60
N ASP A 58 -6.37 15.27 -9.00
CA ASP A 58 -5.54 16.25 -9.69
C ASP A 58 -4.23 15.62 -10.19
N LEU A 59 -3.59 14.79 -9.36
CA LEU A 59 -2.39 14.05 -9.75
C LEU A 59 -2.65 13.08 -10.90
N LEU A 60 -3.85 12.47 -10.98
CA LEU A 60 -4.24 11.54 -12.05
C LEU A 60 -4.65 12.25 -13.35
N GLU A 61 -5.26 13.43 -13.26
CA GLU A 61 -5.63 14.23 -14.43
C GLU A 61 -4.45 15.03 -15.01
N ASP A 62 -3.34 15.17 -14.28
CA ASP A 62 -2.15 15.85 -14.77
C ASP A 62 -1.50 15.09 -15.95
N PRO A 63 -1.43 15.69 -17.15
CA PRO A 63 -0.76 15.08 -18.30
C PRO A 63 0.73 14.75 -18.09
N ALA A 64 1.40 15.32 -17.08
CA ALA A 64 2.76 14.98 -16.67
C ALA A 64 2.87 13.60 -15.96
N HIS A 65 1.75 13.13 -15.41
CA HIS A 65 1.60 11.84 -14.72
C HIS A 65 0.89 10.77 -15.55
N VAL A 66 0.22 11.15 -16.64
CA VAL A 66 -0.32 10.20 -17.63
C VAL A 66 0.84 9.45 -18.29
N VAL A 67 1.17 8.28 -17.75
CA VAL A 67 2.06 7.32 -18.41
C VAL A 67 1.41 6.96 -19.75
N LYS A 68 2.13 7.13 -20.86
CA LYS A 68 1.67 6.76 -22.20
C LYS A 68 1.28 5.27 -22.24
N ILE A 69 0.02 4.95 -21.99
CA ILE A 69 -0.54 3.63 -22.26
C ILE A 69 -0.80 3.58 -23.77
N GLY A 70 0.21 3.18 -24.54
CA GLY A 70 0.09 3.05 -25.99
C GLY A 70 1.40 3.23 -26.75
N THR A 71 2.33 2.28 -26.57
CA THR A 71 3.18 1.61 -27.57
C THR A 71 4.32 0.91 -26.84
N GLY A 72 4.05 -0.28 -26.30
CA GLY A 72 5.01 -1.39 -26.16
C GLY A 72 6.26 -1.24 -25.28
N GLU A 73 6.59 -0.07 -24.73
CA GLU A 73 7.78 0.12 -23.90
C GLU A 73 7.43 1.03 -22.72
N THR A 74 7.23 0.42 -21.55
CA THR A 74 7.21 1.11 -20.27
C THR A 74 8.65 1.54 -19.97
N SER A 75 9.05 2.73 -20.40
CA SER A 75 10.22 3.36 -19.80
C SER A 75 9.82 3.74 -18.38
N ALA A 76 10.19 2.91 -17.40
CA ALA A 76 10.16 3.33 -16.01
C ALA A 76 10.89 4.69 -15.93
N LYS A 77 10.20 5.76 -15.50
CA LYS A 77 10.90 7.00 -15.16
C LYS A 77 11.95 6.63 -14.11
N GLU A 78 13.19 7.09 -14.29
CA GLU A 78 14.29 6.80 -13.36
C GLU A 78 14.04 7.40 -11.96
N GLU A 79 13.12 8.37 -11.86
CA GLU A 79 12.75 9.07 -10.62
C GLU A 79 11.23 8.95 -10.36
N PRO A 80 10.81 8.82 -9.08
CA PRO A 80 9.40 8.76 -8.71
C PRO A 80 8.67 10.06 -9.08
N THR A 81 7.46 9.92 -9.61
CA THR A 81 6.54 11.04 -9.88
C THR A 81 5.88 11.56 -8.60
N GLU A 82 5.21 12.72 -8.66
CA GLU A 82 4.45 13.21 -7.51
C GLU A 82 3.33 12.24 -7.12
N LEU A 83 2.68 11.61 -8.11
CA LEU A 83 1.72 10.53 -7.89
C LEU A 83 2.36 9.33 -7.18
N ASP A 84 3.56 8.92 -7.57
CA ASP A 84 4.28 7.81 -6.93
C ASP A 84 4.58 8.12 -5.46
N LEU A 85 5.01 9.35 -5.17
CA LEU A 85 5.30 9.81 -3.81
C LEU A 85 4.03 9.89 -2.95
N TYR A 86 2.94 10.42 -3.52
CA TYR A 86 1.64 10.51 -2.87
C TYR A 86 1.12 9.13 -2.44
N LEU A 87 1.08 8.19 -3.38
CA LEU A 87 0.65 6.81 -3.11
C LEU A 87 1.58 6.10 -2.13
N LYS A 88 2.89 6.39 -2.18
CA LYS A 88 3.88 5.80 -1.28
C LYS A 88 3.72 6.32 0.16
N ASP A 89 3.37 7.58 0.35
CA ASP A 89 3.12 8.16 1.67
C ASP A 89 1.89 7.50 2.33
N ILE A 90 0.81 7.33 1.57
CA ILE A 90 -0.44 6.76 2.08
C ILE A 90 -0.31 5.25 2.32
N TYR A 91 0.16 4.48 1.33
CA TYR A 91 0.06 3.01 1.37
C TYR A 91 1.40 2.32 1.61
N GLY A 92 2.53 3.02 1.42
CA GLY A 92 3.84 2.39 1.29
C GLY A 92 4.35 1.69 2.55
N SER A 93 3.85 2.07 3.73
CA SER A 93 4.22 1.45 5.01
C SER A 93 3.40 0.21 5.36
N TYR A 94 2.23 0.02 4.71
CA TYR A 94 1.30 -1.07 5.04
C TYR A 94 1.50 -2.33 4.20
N PHE A 95 2.22 -2.21 3.08
CA PHE A 95 2.43 -3.30 2.15
C PHE A 95 3.92 -3.57 1.92
N ASN A 96 4.25 -4.83 1.66
CA ASN A 96 5.51 -5.13 0.99
C ASN A 96 5.45 -4.65 -0.47
N GLU A 97 6.60 -4.54 -1.12
CA GLU A 97 6.72 -3.95 -2.46
C GLU A 97 5.79 -4.60 -3.50
N ALA A 98 5.73 -5.94 -3.55
CA ALA A 98 4.88 -6.65 -4.51
C ALA A 98 3.37 -6.41 -4.26
N MET A 99 2.95 -6.47 -3.00
CA MET A 99 1.55 -6.20 -2.62
C MET A 99 1.19 -4.73 -2.81
N TYR A 100 2.14 -3.83 -2.58
CA TYR A 100 1.96 -2.39 -2.80
C TYR A 100 1.68 -2.13 -4.28
N GLU A 101 2.52 -2.64 -5.18
CA GLU A 101 2.36 -2.47 -6.63
C GLU A 101 1.02 -3.03 -7.14
N GLU A 102 0.64 -4.24 -6.69
CA GLU A 102 -0.64 -4.84 -7.04
C GLU A 102 -1.83 -3.99 -6.53
N TYR A 103 -1.74 -3.52 -5.28
CA TYR A 103 -2.79 -2.75 -4.64
C TYR A 103 -2.99 -1.39 -5.32
N ILE A 104 -1.92 -0.63 -5.56
CA ILE A 104 -2.03 0.67 -6.24
C ILE A 104 -2.53 0.51 -7.68
N GLY A 105 -2.09 -0.53 -8.40
CA GLY A 105 -2.47 -0.76 -9.80
C GLY A 105 -3.92 -1.19 -9.99
N THR A 106 -4.56 -1.71 -8.94
CA THR A 106 -5.90 -2.33 -9.04
C THR A 106 -6.98 -1.61 -8.23
N TYR A 107 -6.65 -1.17 -7.01
CA TYR A 107 -7.65 -0.77 -6.03
C TYR A 107 -7.56 0.70 -5.62
N ALA A 108 -6.36 1.20 -5.31
CA ALA A 108 -6.15 2.48 -4.61
C ALA A 108 -6.86 3.70 -5.20
N MET A 109 -7.14 3.71 -6.51
CA MET A 109 -7.70 4.87 -7.22
C MET A 109 -9.18 4.72 -7.61
N SER A 110 -9.70 3.49 -7.68
CA SER A 110 -10.95 3.20 -8.40
C SER A 110 -12.15 3.92 -7.78
N THR A 111 -12.32 3.79 -6.46
CA THR A 111 -13.45 4.39 -5.74
C THR A 111 -13.41 5.92 -5.77
N HIS A 112 -12.24 6.53 -5.60
CA HIS A 112 -12.09 7.99 -5.69
C HIS A 112 -12.44 8.50 -7.09
N MET A 113 -11.96 7.84 -8.14
CA MET A 113 -12.27 8.22 -9.52
C MET A 113 -13.74 7.99 -9.86
N GLU A 114 -14.37 6.92 -9.34
CA GLU A 114 -15.80 6.69 -9.50
C GLU A 114 -16.63 7.79 -8.83
N ALA A 115 -16.30 8.17 -7.59
CA ALA A 115 -16.97 9.24 -6.87
C ALA A 115 -16.84 10.59 -7.59
N TYR A 116 -15.63 10.94 -8.04
CA TYR A 116 -15.37 12.16 -8.79
C TYR A 116 -16.12 12.20 -10.14
N ASN A 117 -16.08 11.11 -10.91
CA ASN A 117 -16.69 11.08 -12.24
C ASN A 117 -18.22 11.05 -12.23
N ASN A 118 -18.83 10.68 -11.10
CA ASN A 118 -20.28 10.61 -10.93
C ASN A 118 -20.81 11.67 -9.95
N ASP A 119 -19.98 12.65 -9.59
CA ASP A 119 -20.35 13.81 -8.77
C ASP A 119 -21.02 13.46 -7.44
N TYR A 120 -20.45 12.47 -6.75
CA TYR A 120 -20.84 12.12 -5.40
C TYR A 120 -19.65 12.13 -4.45
N SER A 121 -19.91 12.13 -3.15
CA SER A 121 -18.93 11.87 -2.10
C SER A 121 -19.34 10.65 -1.28
N THR A 122 -18.35 10.00 -0.70
CA THR A 122 -18.50 8.89 0.21
C THR A 122 -17.71 9.12 1.47
N ASP A 123 -18.27 8.66 2.59
CA ASP A 123 -17.61 8.66 3.89
C ASP A 123 -17.83 7.32 4.57
N VAL A 124 -16.77 6.77 5.14
CA VAL A 124 -16.88 5.54 5.93
C VAL A 124 -17.52 5.85 7.28
N LYS A 125 -18.64 5.17 7.57
CA LYS A 125 -19.31 5.25 8.87
C LYS A 125 -18.73 4.30 9.90
N ASP A 126 -18.38 3.10 9.44
CA ASP A 126 -18.03 1.99 10.30
C ASP A 126 -17.24 0.95 9.50
N VAL A 127 -16.25 0.35 10.15
CA VAL A 127 -15.46 -0.75 9.62
C VAL A 127 -15.42 -1.84 10.70
N VAL A 128 -15.84 -3.04 10.32
CA VAL A 128 -15.74 -4.22 11.19
C VAL A 128 -14.70 -5.14 10.60
N VAL A 129 -13.64 -5.44 11.35
CA VAL A 129 -12.55 -6.34 10.94
C VAL A 129 -12.50 -7.56 11.86
N GLU A 130 -12.65 -8.74 11.29
CA GLU A 130 -12.65 -10.01 12.00
C GLU A 130 -11.60 -10.96 11.41
N GLU A 131 -10.87 -11.66 12.27
CA GLU A 131 -10.00 -12.75 11.82
C GLU A 131 -10.82 -13.84 11.14
N SER A 132 -10.31 -14.38 10.04
CA SER A 132 -10.96 -15.46 9.32
C SER A 132 -10.87 -16.76 10.11
N GLU A 133 -12.02 -17.34 10.46
CA GLU A 133 -12.07 -18.69 11.03
C GLU A 133 -11.57 -19.78 10.05
N ARG A 134 -11.45 -19.45 8.76
CA ARG A 134 -11.13 -20.39 7.69
C ARG A 134 -9.66 -20.40 7.32
N THR A 135 -8.92 -19.33 7.60
CA THR A 135 -7.54 -19.17 7.13
C THR A 135 -6.77 -18.31 8.13
N GLU A 136 -5.78 -18.92 8.78
CA GLU A 136 -4.90 -18.25 9.74
C GLU A 136 -4.18 -17.06 9.07
N GLY A 137 -4.19 -15.91 9.73
CA GLY A 137 -3.60 -14.66 9.22
C GLY A 137 -4.41 -13.96 8.13
N ALA A 138 -5.59 -14.46 7.77
CA ALA A 138 -6.52 -13.76 6.88
C ALA A 138 -7.59 -13.03 7.68
N TYR A 139 -8.11 -11.94 7.11
CA TYR A 139 -9.15 -11.11 7.72
C TYR A 139 -10.35 -10.98 6.79
N THR A 140 -11.54 -10.90 7.39
CA THR A 140 -12.77 -10.46 6.71
C THR A 140 -13.08 -9.07 7.23
N PHE A 141 -13.39 -8.14 6.32
CA PHE A 141 -13.84 -6.81 6.70
C PHE A 141 -15.19 -6.49 6.07
N THR A 142 -16.01 -5.75 6.81
CA THR A 142 -17.28 -5.19 6.34
C THR A 142 -17.23 -3.68 6.52
N VAL A 143 -17.61 -2.94 5.48
CA VAL A 143 -17.53 -1.48 5.45
C VAL A 143 -18.93 -0.91 5.27
N GLN A 144 -19.32 0.03 6.13
CA GLN A 144 -20.53 0.82 5.94
C GLN A 144 -20.15 2.18 5.38
N VAL A 145 -20.65 2.50 4.19
CA VAL A 145 -20.32 3.71 3.45
C VAL A 145 -21.58 4.57 3.32
N ASN A 146 -21.48 5.84 3.71
CA ASN A 146 -22.46 6.86 3.36
C ASN A 146 -22.18 7.36 1.95
N TYR A 147 -23.22 7.77 1.25
CA TYR A 147 -23.14 8.37 -0.08
C TYR A 147 -23.98 9.64 -0.12
N GLU A 148 -23.42 10.71 -0.68
CA GLU A 148 -24.12 11.97 -0.93
C GLU A 148 -23.86 12.41 -2.38
N GLY A 149 -24.92 12.54 -3.18
CA GLY A 149 -24.83 13.08 -4.54
C GLY A 149 -24.92 14.61 -4.51
N ARG A 150 -24.28 15.28 -5.47
CA ARG A 150 -24.40 16.73 -5.62
C ARG A 150 -25.68 17.17 -6.35
N ASP A 151 -26.09 18.41 -6.08
CA ASP A 151 -27.22 19.06 -6.73
C ASP A 151 -26.94 19.38 -8.22
N GLU A 152 -28.01 19.41 -9.02
CA GLU A 152 -27.94 19.76 -10.44
C GLU A 152 -27.31 21.15 -10.63
N GLY A 153 -26.16 21.19 -11.32
CA GLY A 153 -25.40 22.42 -11.59
C GLY A 153 -24.16 22.62 -10.70
N THR A 154 -23.93 21.73 -9.72
CA THR A 154 -22.68 21.65 -8.95
C THR A 154 -21.94 20.36 -9.34
N ASN A 155 -20.73 20.46 -9.88
CA ASN A 155 -19.92 19.30 -10.21
C ASN A 155 -18.44 19.60 -9.98
N TYR A 156 -17.65 18.57 -9.64
CA TYR A 156 -16.26 18.78 -9.23
C TYR A 156 -15.42 19.49 -10.31
N ARG A 157 -15.71 19.21 -11.59
CA ARG A 157 -14.99 19.77 -12.74
C ARG A 157 -15.30 21.26 -12.97
N SER A 158 -16.55 21.67 -12.77
CA SER A 158 -17.03 23.05 -12.96
C SER A 158 -16.52 23.95 -11.85
N ASP A 159 -16.54 23.45 -10.61
CA ASP A 159 -16.04 24.20 -9.45
C ASP A 159 -14.54 24.50 -9.61
N ARG A 160 -13.72 23.49 -9.96
CA ARG A 160 -12.29 23.71 -10.23
C ARG A 160 -12.02 24.62 -11.42
N ALA A 161 -12.80 24.55 -12.49
CA ALA A 161 -12.64 25.44 -13.64
C ALA A 161 -12.84 26.93 -13.27
N SER A 162 -13.61 27.20 -12.20
CA SER A 162 -13.85 28.56 -11.70
C SER A 162 -12.73 29.11 -10.81
N GLU A 163 -11.93 28.24 -10.18
CA GLU A 163 -10.84 28.65 -9.28
C GLU A 163 -9.57 29.07 -10.03
N HIS A 164 -9.40 28.60 -11.27
CA HIS A 164 -8.23 28.89 -12.10
C HIS A 164 -8.46 29.95 -13.20
N GLY A 165 -9.62 30.63 -13.21
CA GLY A 165 -9.98 31.69 -14.17
C GLY A 165 -9.83 33.11 -13.62
#